data_AF-A0A9D6SFP6-F1
#
_entry.id   AF-A0A9D6SFP6-F1
#
_cell.length_a   1.000
_cell.length_b   1.000
_cell.length_c   1.000
_cell.angle_alpha   90.00
_cell.angle_beta   90.00
_cell.angle_gamma   90.00
#
_symmetry.space_group_name_H-M   'P 1'
#
loop_
_entity.id
_entity.type
_entity.pdbx_description
1 polymer ?
#
loop_
_entity_poly.entity_id
_entity_poly.type
_entity_poly.pdbx_seq_one_letter_code
_entity_poly.pdbx_strand_id
1 'polypeptide(L)'
;MQSLPLKAQEANPKSPPLPKTSVQPTRPAPTTHRFWDAPNAGLFAGVAGARALDYASTRHFRKKGVDEVLLTNAVVDNKPLFAAIELSGVAASIGISYLFHKTGHHKIERWVSVVHISVGTAGSIRNFGLEPKQPTATPP
;
A
#
# COMPACT_ATOMS: atom_id res chain seq x y z
N MET A 1 -89.80 -42.26 -11.20
CA MET A 1 -88.32 -42.26 -11.08
C MET A 1 -87.77 -41.35 -12.16
N GLN A 2 -87.43 -40.11 -11.82
CA GLN A 2 -86.77 -39.15 -12.72
C GLN A 2 -85.48 -38.69 -12.04
N SER A 3 -84.37 -38.90 -12.71
CA SER A 3 -83.01 -38.60 -12.27
C SER A 3 -82.68 -37.12 -12.50
N LEU A 4 -82.22 -36.44 -11.44
CA LEU A 4 -81.63 -35.10 -11.54
C LEU A 4 -80.16 -35.21 -11.97
N PRO A 5 -79.66 -34.37 -12.90
CA PRO A 5 -78.25 -34.34 -13.23
C PRO A 5 -77.44 -33.57 -12.17
N LEU A 6 -76.35 -34.18 -11.69
CA LEU A 6 -75.31 -33.51 -10.90
C LEU A 6 -74.68 -32.40 -11.74
N LYS A 7 -74.86 -31.16 -11.32
CA LYS A 7 -74.18 -29.99 -11.89
C LYS A 7 -72.72 -30.02 -11.39
N ALA A 8 -71.79 -30.28 -12.29
CA ALA A 8 -70.35 -30.17 -12.02
C ALA A 8 -70.04 -28.73 -11.59
N GLN A 9 -69.50 -28.59 -10.38
CA GLN A 9 -69.05 -27.31 -9.84
C GLN A 9 -67.64 -27.05 -10.37
N GLU A 10 -67.50 -26.14 -11.34
CA GLU A 10 -66.21 -25.62 -11.77
C GLU A 10 -65.46 -25.04 -10.56
N ALA A 11 -64.29 -25.62 -10.26
CA ALA A 11 -63.38 -25.09 -9.26
C ALA A 11 -62.83 -23.74 -9.75
N ASN A 12 -63.26 -22.67 -9.11
CA ASN A 12 -62.73 -21.31 -9.27
C ASN A 12 -61.25 -21.26 -8.83
N PRO A 13 -60.27 -21.04 -9.72
CA PRO A 13 -58.88 -20.96 -9.31
C PRO A 13 -58.56 -19.50 -8.96
N LYS A 14 -58.97 -19.06 -7.77
CA LYS A 14 -58.46 -17.83 -7.15
C LYS A 14 -57.88 -18.15 -5.79
N SER A 15 -56.83 -18.96 -5.79
CA SER A 15 -55.89 -19.04 -4.67
C SER A 15 -55.09 -17.74 -4.61
N PRO A 16 -54.99 -17.05 -3.47
CA PRO A 16 -54.09 -15.91 -3.32
C PRO A 16 -52.64 -16.36 -3.55
N PRO A 17 -51.81 -15.61 -4.28
CA PRO A 17 -50.40 -15.95 -4.42
C PRO A 17 -49.73 -15.85 -3.05
N LEU A 18 -49.07 -16.92 -2.63
CA LEU A 18 -48.18 -16.93 -1.47
C LEU A 18 -47.19 -15.76 -1.55
N PRO A 19 -46.86 -15.08 -0.42
CA PRO A 19 -45.86 -14.05 -0.41
C PRO A 19 -44.53 -14.63 -0.90
N LYS A 20 -44.09 -14.19 -2.07
CA LYS A 20 -42.75 -14.47 -2.58
C LYS A 20 -41.78 -13.81 -1.61
N THR A 21 -41.20 -14.59 -0.72
CA THR A 21 -40.09 -14.14 0.11
C THR A 21 -38.95 -13.80 -0.84
N SER A 22 -38.78 -12.51 -1.11
CA SER A 22 -37.63 -12.00 -1.83
C SER A 22 -36.42 -12.24 -0.93
N VAL A 23 -35.69 -13.32 -1.20
CA VAL A 23 -34.39 -13.56 -0.58
C VAL A 23 -33.47 -12.52 -1.21
N GLN A 24 -33.40 -11.34 -0.60
CA GLN A 24 -32.42 -10.34 -0.98
C GLN A 24 -31.05 -11.01 -0.82
N PRO A 25 -30.19 -11.03 -1.86
CA PRO A 25 -28.85 -11.57 -1.70
C PRO A 25 -28.17 -10.77 -0.60
N THR A 26 -27.88 -11.41 0.54
CA THR A 26 -27.09 -10.80 1.60
C THR A 26 -25.75 -10.45 0.97
N ARG A 27 -25.52 -9.16 0.71
CA ARG A 27 -24.23 -8.68 0.22
C ARG A 27 -23.20 -9.15 1.25
N PRO A 28 -22.20 -9.97 0.87
CA PRO A 28 -21.18 -10.38 1.82
C PRO A 28 -20.61 -9.11 2.45
N ALA A 29 -20.57 -9.08 3.79
CA ALA A 29 -19.99 -7.97 4.51
C ALA A 29 -18.58 -7.72 3.95
N PRO A 30 -18.18 -6.44 3.72
CA PRO A 30 -16.85 -6.16 3.22
C PRO A 30 -15.83 -6.82 4.14
N THR A 31 -15.07 -7.77 3.59
CA THR A 31 -14.01 -8.45 4.34
C THR A 31 -12.87 -7.46 4.52
N THR A 32 -12.80 -6.84 5.70
CA THR A 32 -11.65 -6.04 6.09
C THR A 32 -10.43 -6.97 6.13
N HIS A 33 -9.45 -6.71 5.27
CA HIS A 33 -8.21 -7.48 5.25
C HIS A 33 -7.43 -7.27 6.56
N ARG A 34 -6.55 -8.22 6.91
CA ARG A 34 -5.64 -8.06 8.05
C ARG A 34 -4.51 -7.09 7.67
N PHE A 35 -4.08 -6.26 8.62
CA PHE A 35 -2.94 -5.35 8.38
C PHE A 35 -1.67 -6.09 7.92
N TRP A 36 -1.34 -7.22 8.56
CA TRP A 36 -0.25 -8.09 8.12
C TRP A 36 -0.75 -9.13 7.14
N ASP A 37 -1.17 -8.68 5.96
CA ASP A 37 -1.43 -9.53 4.80
C ASP A 37 -0.20 -9.63 3.88
N ALA A 38 -0.23 -10.57 2.93
CA ALA A 38 0.86 -10.74 1.97
C ALA A 38 1.14 -9.47 1.13
N PRO A 39 0.13 -8.74 0.63
CA PRO A 39 0.34 -7.44 -0.02
C PRO A 39 1.13 -6.43 0.82
N ASN A 40 0.73 -6.18 2.08
CA ASN A 40 1.44 -5.24 2.94
C ASN A 40 2.84 -5.74 3.30
N ALA A 41 3.01 -7.04 3.52
CA ALA A 41 4.33 -7.62 3.73
C ALA A 41 5.26 -7.33 2.54
N GLY A 42 4.78 -7.52 1.31
CA GLY A 42 5.54 -7.18 0.10
C GLY A 42 5.83 -5.69 -0.02
N LEU A 43 4.85 -4.83 0.27
CA LEU A 43 5.03 -3.38 0.25
C LEU A 43 6.06 -2.89 1.29
N PHE A 44 6.01 -3.41 2.52
CA PHE A 44 6.97 -3.03 3.55
C PHE A 44 8.38 -3.58 3.27
N ALA A 45 8.49 -4.76 2.67
CA ALA A 45 9.76 -5.26 2.16
C ALA A 45 10.30 -4.33 1.06
N GLY A 46 9.44 -3.84 0.15
CA GLY A 46 9.80 -2.85 -0.86
C GLY A 46 10.28 -1.52 -0.25
N VAL A 47 9.61 -1.02 0.79
CA VAL A 47 10.04 0.18 1.53
C VAL A 47 11.41 -0.03 2.17
N ALA A 48 11.63 -1.15 2.85
CA ALA A 48 12.93 -1.48 3.42
C ALA A 48 14.03 -1.57 2.35
N GLY A 49 13.72 -2.16 1.19
CA GLY A 49 14.60 -2.20 0.03
C GLY A 49 14.93 -0.80 -0.49
N ALA A 50 13.94 0.08 -0.63
CA ALA A 50 14.16 1.46 -1.08
C ALA A 50 15.05 2.26 -0.12
N ARG A 51 14.89 2.10 1.20
CA ARG A 51 15.79 2.73 2.21
C ARG A 51 17.19 2.14 2.17
N ALA A 52 17.33 0.83 1.99
CA ALA A 52 18.64 0.21 1.81
C ALA A 52 19.35 0.71 0.53
N LEU A 53 18.61 0.89 -0.56
CA LEU A 53 19.12 1.48 -1.80
C LEU A 53 19.55 2.94 -1.60
N ASP A 54 18.76 3.73 -0.88
CA ASP A 54 19.08 5.12 -0.55
C ASP A 54 20.40 5.19 0.21
N TYR A 55 20.51 4.41 1.31
CA TYR A 55 21.76 4.27 2.07
C TYR A 55 22.95 3.90 1.19
N ALA A 56 22.81 2.89 0.34
CA ALA A 56 23.87 2.42 -0.53
C ALA A 56 24.26 3.48 -1.57
N SER A 57 23.29 4.14 -2.19
CA SER A 57 23.49 5.17 -3.21
C SER A 57 24.22 6.38 -2.63
N THR A 58 23.80 6.84 -1.46
CA THR A 58 24.43 7.94 -0.75
C THR A 58 25.85 7.58 -0.32
N ARG A 59 26.09 6.34 0.15
CA ARG A 59 27.45 5.88 0.47
C ARG A 59 28.36 5.80 -0.76
N HIS A 60 27.84 5.36 -1.90
CA HIS A 60 28.58 5.35 -3.16
C HIS A 60 28.91 6.76 -3.64
N PHE A 61 27.93 7.66 -3.55
CA PHE A 61 28.05 9.08 -3.88
C PHE A 61 29.06 9.82 -2.99
N ARG A 62 29.02 9.62 -1.67
CA ARG A 62 29.96 10.21 -0.72
C ARG A 62 31.40 9.74 -0.93
N LYS A 63 31.60 8.47 -1.33
CA LYS A 63 32.94 7.95 -1.71
C LYS A 63 33.53 8.67 -2.93
N LYS A 64 32.70 9.26 -3.80
CA LYS A 64 33.13 10.06 -4.96
C LYS A 64 33.39 11.54 -4.60
N GLY A 65 33.31 11.91 -3.32
CA GLY A 65 33.60 13.28 -2.85
C GLY A 65 32.52 14.31 -3.21
N VAL A 66 31.30 13.87 -3.52
CA VAL A 66 30.18 14.78 -3.83
C VAL A 66 29.38 15.05 -2.55
N ASP A 67 28.94 16.30 -2.40
CA ASP A 67 28.20 16.77 -1.22
C ASP A 67 26.72 16.40 -1.31
N GLU A 68 26.17 15.88 -0.21
CA GLU A 68 24.77 15.52 -0.08
C GLU A 68 23.91 16.79 0.00
N VAL A 69 22.82 16.83 -0.77
CA VAL A 69 21.96 18.02 -0.92
C VAL A 69 20.80 18.01 0.08
N LEU A 70 20.37 16.84 0.54
CA LEU A 70 19.17 16.69 1.39
C LEU A 70 19.53 16.50 2.86
N LEU A 71 20.56 15.72 3.17
CA LEU A 71 21.11 15.62 4.52
C LEU A 71 22.49 16.28 4.61
N THR A 72 22.84 16.82 5.77
CA THR A 72 24.21 17.33 5.95
C THR A 72 25.21 16.18 5.86
N ASN A 73 26.36 16.41 5.20
CA ASN A 73 27.43 15.42 5.08
C ASN A 73 27.82 14.79 6.44
N ALA A 74 27.77 15.56 7.53
CA ALA A 74 28.06 15.09 8.89
C ALA A 74 27.09 14.00 9.40
N VAL A 75 25.82 14.04 9.00
CA VAL A 75 24.82 13.02 9.36
C VAL A 75 25.08 11.74 8.56
N VAL A 76 25.38 11.89 7.27
CA VAL A 76 25.57 10.78 6.33
C VAL A 76 26.89 10.03 6.57
N ASP A 77 27.96 10.74 6.94
CA ASP A 77 29.26 10.14 7.24
C ASP A 77 29.27 9.41 8.58
N ASN A 78 28.34 9.75 9.48
CA ASN A 78 28.06 8.99 10.70
C ASN A 78 27.18 7.77 10.38
N LYS A 79 27.84 6.66 10.02
CA LYS A 79 27.19 5.40 9.60
C LYS A 79 26.08 4.92 10.54
N PRO A 80 26.27 4.82 11.87
CA PRO A 80 25.19 4.35 12.74
C PRO A 80 24.03 5.35 12.81
N LEU A 81 24.30 6.65 12.80
CA LEU A 81 23.25 7.67 12.76
C LEU A 81 22.44 7.60 11.47
N PHE A 82 23.11 7.51 10.32
CA PHE A 82 22.43 7.41 9.03
C PHE A 82 21.60 6.13 8.93
N ALA A 83 22.16 4.97 9.32
CA ALA A 83 21.40 3.73 9.36
C ALA A 83 20.17 3.81 10.29
N ALA A 84 20.26 4.53 11.40
CA ALA A 84 19.12 4.75 12.29
C ALA A 84 18.01 5.60 11.63
N ILE A 85 18.38 6.61 10.84
CA ILE A 85 17.43 7.42 10.05
C ILE A 85 16.75 6.57 8.97
N GLU A 86 17.51 5.71 8.30
CA GLU A 86 16.99 4.76 7.32
C GLU A 86 15.94 3.84 7.92
N LEU A 87 16.28 3.22 9.06
CA LEU A 87 15.37 2.35 9.81
C LEU A 87 14.14 3.10 10.33
N SER A 88 14.32 4.34 10.80
CA SER A 88 13.22 5.19 11.24
C SER A 88 12.24 5.50 10.11
N GLY A 89 12.74 5.68 8.88
CA GLY A 89 11.90 5.82 7.69
C GLY A 89 11.03 4.60 7.41
N VAL A 90 11.59 3.39 7.55
CA VAL A 90 10.82 2.13 7.43
C VAL A 90 9.72 2.07 8.50
N ALA A 91 10.10 2.32 9.76
CA ALA A 91 9.17 2.28 10.89
C ALA A 91 8.03 3.31 10.73
N ALA A 92 8.35 4.53 10.30
CA ALA A 92 7.36 5.57 10.02
C ALA A 92 6.38 5.15 8.92
N SER A 93 6.89 4.55 7.83
CA SER A 93 6.04 4.05 6.75
C SER A 93 5.03 3.02 7.25
N ILE A 94 5.50 2.04 8.03
CA ILE A 94 4.64 0.99 8.61
C ILE A 94 3.62 1.61 9.58
N GLY A 95 4.05 2.52 10.46
CA GLY A 95 3.19 3.16 11.45
C GLY A 95 2.08 4.01 10.83
N ILE A 96 2.40 4.80 9.79
CA ILE A 96 1.42 5.60 9.06
C ILE A 96 0.43 4.69 8.33
N SER A 97 0.90 3.64 7.64
CA SER A 97 0.02 2.64 7.03
C SER A 97 -0.90 1.99 8.07
N TYR A 98 -0.38 1.66 9.26
CA TYR A 98 -1.18 1.09 10.35
C TYR A 98 -2.28 2.06 10.83
N LEU A 99 -1.99 3.36 10.91
CA LEU A 99 -2.99 4.36 11.26
C LEU A 99 -4.12 4.42 10.23
N PHE A 100 -3.78 4.39 8.93
CA PHE A 100 -4.79 4.34 7.87
C PHE A 100 -5.59 3.04 7.88
N HIS A 101 -4.95 1.91 8.17
CA HIS A 101 -5.63 0.63 8.34
C HIS A 101 -6.66 0.71 9.47
N LYS A 102 -6.23 1.18 10.65
CA LYS A 102 -7.06 1.28 11.86
C LYS A 102 -8.25 2.22 11.68
N THR A 103 -8.11 3.24 10.83
CA THR A 103 -9.17 4.21 10.50
C THR A 103 -10.03 3.79 9.29
N GLY A 104 -9.79 2.61 8.70
CA GLY A 104 -10.57 2.08 7.58
C GLY A 104 -10.15 2.61 6.19
N HIS A 105 -9.09 3.40 6.10
CA HIS A 105 -8.56 3.97 4.86
C HIS A 105 -7.62 3.01 4.12
N HIS A 106 -8.11 1.80 3.82
CA HIS A 106 -7.31 0.70 3.26
C HIS A 106 -6.60 1.00 1.93
N LYS A 107 -7.14 1.91 1.12
CA LYS A 107 -6.47 2.34 -0.11
C LYS A 107 -5.26 3.22 0.21
N ILE A 108 -5.43 4.19 1.11
CA ILE A 108 -4.37 5.13 1.49
C ILE A 108 -3.25 4.38 2.20
N GLU A 109 -3.59 3.45 3.08
CA GLU A 109 -2.68 2.52 3.74
C GLU A 109 -1.64 1.93 2.77
N ARG A 110 -2.09 1.43 1.61
CA ARG A 110 -1.21 0.84 0.59
C ARG A 110 -0.46 1.90 -0.21
N TRP A 111 -1.11 3.01 -0.52
CA TRP A 111 -0.51 4.12 -1.26
C TRP A 111 0.67 4.76 -0.53
N VAL A 112 0.67 4.79 0.81
CA VAL A 112 1.83 5.25 1.61
C VAL A 112 3.11 4.53 1.17
N SER A 113 3.09 3.20 1.13
CA SER A 113 4.26 2.41 0.74
C SER A 113 4.61 2.59 -0.74
N VAL A 114 3.61 2.65 -1.63
CA VAL A 114 3.85 2.87 -3.08
C VAL A 114 4.54 4.19 -3.34
N VAL A 115 4.09 5.27 -2.71
CA VAL A 115 4.68 6.61 -2.85
C VAL A 115 6.10 6.61 -2.28
N HIS A 116 6.30 6.03 -1.09
CA HIS A 116 7.61 5.94 -0.46
C HIS A 116 8.62 5.19 -1.35
N ILE A 117 8.26 4.00 -1.84
CA ILE A 117 9.12 3.22 -2.74
C ILE A 117 9.45 4.03 -4.00
N SER A 118 8.44 4.64 -4.63
CA SER A 118 8.61 5.42 -5.86
C SER A 118 9.60 6.56 -5.67
N VAL A 119 9.40 7.39 -4.63
CA VAL A 119 10.25 8.56 -4.36
C VAL A 119 11.65 8.12 -3.96
N GLY A 120 11.79 7.17 -3.03
CA GLY A 120 13.09 6.70 -2.53
C GLY A 120 13.93 6.04 -3.62
N THR A 121 13.32 5.19 -4.45
CA THR A 121 14.03 4.49 -5.54
C THR A 121 14.45 5.48 -6.64
N ALA A 122 13.57 6.41 -7.03
CA ALA A 122 13.91 7.43 -8.02
C ALA A 122 15.07 8.33 -7.55
N GLY A 123 15.06 8.74 -6.27
CA GLY A 123 16.18 9.46 -5.65
C GLY A 123 17.47 8.66 -5.69
N SER A 124 17.42 7.38 -5.32
CA SER A 124 18.58 6.48 -5.35
C SER A 124 19.16 6.30 -6.75
N ILE A 125 18.31 6.10 -7.78
CA ILE A 125 18.74 5.97 -9.18
C ILE A 125 19.45 7.25 -9.62
N ARG A 126 18.88 8.42 -9.32
CA ARG A 126 19.52 9.71 -9.62
C ARG A 126 20.90 9.80 -8.95
N ASN A 127 21.01 9.44 -7.68
CA ASN A 127 22.29 9.47 -6.95
C ASN A 127 23.35 8.56 -7.58
N PHE A 128 22.98 7.36 -8.06
CA PHE A 128 23.89 6.48 -8.78
C PHE A 128 24.33 7.04 -10.14
N GLY A 129 23.44 7.75 -10.84
CA GLY A 129 23.70 8.34 -12.15
C GLY A 129 24.56 9.61 -12.14
N LEU A 130 24.85 10.21 -10.98
CA LEU A 130 25.70 11.40 -10.90
C LEU A 130 27.19 11.03 -11.06
N GLU A 131 27.86 11.78 -11.93
CA GLU A 131 29.31 11.68 -12.16
C GLU A 131 30.12 12.33 -11.01
N PRO A 132 31.35 11.88 -10.76
CA PRO A 132 32.21 12.49 -9.74
C PRO A 132 32.46 13.98 -10.03
N LYS A 133 32.49 14.81 -8.98
CA LYS A 133 32.93 16.20 -9.10
C LYS A 133 34.42 16.20 -9.47
N GLN A 134 34.78 16.73 -10.64
CA GLN A 134 36.19 16.92 -10.98
C GLN A 134 36.85 17.81 -9.93
N PRO A 135 38.09 17.51 -9.47
CA PRO A 135 38.83 18.42 -8.62
C PRO A 135 38.95 19.75 -9.38
N THR A 136 38.41 20.83 -8.82
CA THR A 136 38.71 22.17 -9.31
C THR A 136 40.22 22.36 -9.20
N ALA A 137 40.91 22.43 -10.34
CA ALA A 137 42.32 22.76 -10.37
C ALA A 137 42.50 24.11 -9.65
N THR A 138 43.27 24.11 -8.56
CA THR A 138 43.72 25.33 -7.92
C THR A 138 44.67 26.03 -8.91
N PRO A 139 44.38 27.23 -9.43
CA PRO A 139 45.34 27.96 -10.23
C PRO A 139 46.57 28.33 -9.37
N PRO A 140 47.77 28.41 -9.97
CA PRO A 140 49.04 28.61 -9.27
C PRO A 140 49.13 29.94 -8.52
#